data_AF-A0AAD6RYR9-F1
#
_entry.id   AF-A0AAD6RYR9-F1
#
_cell.length_a   1.000
_cell.length_b   1.000
_cell.length_c   1.000
_cell.angle_alpha   90.00
_cell.angle_beta   90.00
_cell.angle_gamma   90.00
#
_symmetry.space_group_name_H-M   'P 1'
#
loop_
_entity.id
_entity.type
_entity.pdbx_description
1 polymer ?
#
loop_
_entity_poly.entity_id
_entity_poly.type
_entity_poly.pdbx_seq_one_letter_code
_entity_poly.pdbx_strand_id
1 'polypeptide(L)'
;MLPVIWANLDPARIPHPEKLDSDTPTSETVALLDIALRSLGLLEQVKNVPSGVYGELWPRVWKWTELLQVHYSLASFPSRADALPLEIETDLFRVRILQLISLMLTDTGATPLILATPNIYTFLGQTWAGLNLEYALESWLTALWRFLHTCEWNAENLEELIDGAGGVQPFTQLVVRHIYVTTAADELQTRDTALLLELLAFSQTSAVQGHLQLQRSLLAEGLARVLTEALGHLCSAKFGPGMALERCLQLLVQLVGRESGYLHLPEAVEGGLITALLLTGSQEFPGVDLSKHVQFWFRDVLPRAMVYFPVIAAIQKVIPAAKNLALALEDDSKCSPHMKVHRQTLRLDWRAFFDLAASRLFTLDRFQSPAYMSIKLCDNHYLKCGAIKRTTEIKRCSGCRICYYCSPECQRFAWTHGGHRDFCKAYQLCSPSRLRHFRSKRDEAFLRLLVLQDYKAHKVAVLRTQVLFVRANPKVPFSTIFDYTRGSCRILVAALKDLPAESLPGALEASARTDSATSLHHILINSGEMGNAPALWLVALNFLLRSSNSILEDEVLRIASTGGLDGSALTQEIEKLSGVEVLETYQ
;
A
#
# COMPACT_ATOMS: atom_id res chain seq x y z
N MET A 1 -41.06 -19.84 28.05
CA MET A 1 -40.81 -18.73 27.10
C MET A 1 -40.53 -19.25 25.69
N LEU A 2 -39.55 -20.15 25.49
CA LEU A 2 -39.22 -20.70 24.17
C LEU A 2 -40.40 -21.27 23.36
N PRO A 3 -41.35 -22.06 23.91
CA PRO A 3 -42.50 -22.54 23.13
C PRO A 3 -43.40 -21.42 22.59
N VAL A 4 -43.49 -20.30 23.33
CA VAL A 4 -44.26 -19.12 22.90
C VAL A 4 -43.54 -18.38 21.78
N ILE A 5 -42.23 -18.16 21.93
CA ILE A 5 -41.40 -17.56 20.88
C ILE A 5 -41.47 -18.43 19.60
N TRP A 6 -41.35 -19.74 19.76
CA TRP A 6 -41.46 -20.71 18.67
C TRP A 6 -42.80 -20.60 17.91
N ALA A 7 -43.92 -20.59 18.63
CA ALA A 7 -45.25 -20.46 18.05
C ALA A 7 -45.51 -19.07 17.45
N ASN A 8 -44.88 -18.02 17.98
CA ASN A 8 -44.98 -16.67 17.46
C ASN A 8 -44.17 -16.45 16.19
N LEU A 9 -43.04 -17.13 16.06
CA LEU A 9 -42.18 -17.07 14.88
C LEU A 9 -42.53 -18.14 13.84
N ASP A 10 -43.73 -18.72 13.90
CA ASP A 10 -44.14 -19.71 12.91
C ASP A 10 -44.27 -19.10 11.50
N PRO A 11 -43.54 -19.60 10.47
CA PRO A 11 -43.62 -19.03 9.12
C PRO A 11 -45.03 -19.04 8.54
N ALA A 12 -45.89 -19.97 8.97
CA ALA A 12 -47.30 -20.00 8.58
C ALA A 12 -48.11 -18.76 9.05
N ARG A 13 -47.57 -17.99 10.00
CA ARG A 13 -48.17 -16.75 10.51
C ARG A 13 -47.67 -15.50 9.79
N ILE A 14 -46.73 -15.63 8.85
CA ILE A 14 -46.27 -14.50 8.02
C ILE A 14 -47.43 -14.03 7.15
N PRO A 15 -47.83 -12.75 7.25
CA PRO A 15 -48.88 -12.20 6.38
C PRO A 15 -48.52 -12.34 4.90
N HIS A 16 -49.53 -12.57 4.05
CA HIS A 16 -49.33 -12.64 2.61
C HIS A 16 -48.80 -11.28 2.08
N PRO A 17 -47.86 -11.25 1.11
CA PRO A 17 -47.29 -10.00 0.59
C PRO A 17 -48.33 -8.95 0.18
N GLU A 18 -49.43 -9.36 -0.45
CA GLU A 18 -50.55 -8.47 -0.82
C GLU A 18 -51.16 -7.69 0.36
N LYS A 19 -51.13 -8.26 1.58
CA LYS A 19 -51.61 -7.59 2.80
C LYS A 19 -50.56 -6.66 3.42
N LEU A 20 -49.30 -6.80 3.03
CA LEU A 20 -48.19 -5.95 3.47
C LEU A 20 -48.01 -4.77 2.51
N ASP A 21 -48.19 -4.99 1.22
CA ASP A 21 -48.06 -3.97 0.18
C ASP A 21 -49.28 -3.04 0.08
N SER A 22 -50.33 -3.25 0.88
CA SER A 22 -51.47 -2.34 0.93
C SER A 22 -51.07 -1.01 1.57
N ASP A 23 -51.53 0.12 1.02
CA ASP A 23 -51.31 1.47 1.58
C ASP A 23 -51.74 1.60 3.05
N THR A 24 -52.62 0.71 3.51
CA THR A 24 -53.11 0.64 4.89
C THR A 24 -53.13 -0.81 5.39
N PRO A 25 -52.00 -1.34 5.92
CA PRO A 25 -51.96 -2.69 6.46
C PRO A 25 -53.02 -2.86 7.57
N THR A 26 -53.70 -4.02 7.58
CA THR A 26 -54.76 -4.28 8.57
C THR A 26 -54.20 -4.29 9.99
N SER A 27 -55.02 -3.94 10.99
CA SER A 27 -54.63 -4.00 12.40
C SER A 27 -54.14 -5.38 12.84
N GLU A 28 -54.65 -6.44 12.23
CA GLU A 28 -54.19 -7.82 12.43
C GLU A 28 -52.77 -8.04 11.90
N THR A 29 -52.49 -7.61 10.65
CA THR A 29 -51.15 -7.66 10.05
C THR A 29 -50.12 -6.97 10.95
N VAL A 30 -50.48 -5.79 11.43
CA VAL A 30 -49.66 -4.98 12.33
C VAL A 30 -49.40 -5.69 13.66
N ALA A 31 -50.44 -6.24 14.28
CA ALA A 31 -50.32 -6.96 15.54
C ALA A 31 -49.40 -8.19 15.40
N LEU A 32 -49.45 -8.88 14.25
CA LEU A 32 -48.56 -10.01 13.97
C LEU A 32 -47.09 -9.58 13.86
N LEU A 33 -46.81 -8.46 13.16
CA LEU A 33 -45.44 -7.92 13.05
C LEU A 33 -44.90 -7.50 14.43
N ASP A 34 -45.69 -6.82 15.26
CA ASP A 34 -45.30 -6.44 16.63
C ASP A 34 -45.05 -7.68 17.51
N ILE A 35 -45.90 -8.71 17.44
CA ILE A 35 -45.70 -9.97 18.16
C ILE A 35 -44.39 -10.65 17.72
N ALA A 36 -44.09 -10.68 16.43
CA ALA A 36 -42.86 -11.26 15.91
C ALA A 36 -41.63 -10.48 16.39
N LEU A 37 -41.63 -9.14 16.26
CA LEU A 37 -40.55 -8.27 16.75
C LEU A 37 -40.30 -8.42 18.24
N ARG A 38 -41.36 -8.46 19.06
CA ARG A 38 -41.24 -8.72 20.50
C ARG A 38 -40.67 -10.10 20.78
N SER A 39 -41.09 -11.11 20.02
CA SER A 39 -40.61 -12.49 20.20
C SER A 39 -39.12 -12.61 19.87
N LEU A 40 -38.64 -11.90 18.85
CA LEU A 40 -37.22 -11.77 18.52
C LEU A 40 -36.45 -11.07 19.65
N GLY A 41 -36.96 -9.95 20.17
CA GLY A 41 -36.36 -9.27 21.32
C GLY A 41 -36.34 -10.10 22.61
N LEU A 42 -37.38 -10.91 22.86
CA LEU A 42 -37.43 -11.82 23.99
C LEU A 42 -36.44 -12.98 23.84
N LEU A 43 -36.17 -13.43 22.61
CA LEU A 43 -35.23 -14.52 22.36
C LEU A 43 -33.80 -14.15 22.80
N GLU A 44 -33.40 -12.90 22.64
CA GLU A 44 -32.12 -12.37 23.14
C GLU A 44 -32.01 -12.50 24.67
N GLN A 45 -33.13 -12.40 25.37
CA GLN A 45 -33.21 -12.46 26.83
C GLN A 45 -33.33 -13.89 27.38
N VAL A 46 -33.59 -14.90 26.52
CA VAL A 46 -33.65 -16.29 26.95
C VAL A 46 -32.26 -16.78 27.32
N LYS A 47 -31.98 -16.83 28.61
CA LYS A 47 -30.77 -17.51 29.13
C LYS A 47 -30.91 -19.02 28.93
N ASN A 48 -29.82 -19.68 28.53
CA ASN A 48 -29.69 -21.14 28.45
C ASN A 48 -30.67 -21.81 27.46
N VAL A 49 -30.66 -21.39 26.19
CA VAL A 49 -31.32 -22.18 25.13
C VAL A 49 -30.58 -23.52 24.99
N PRO A 50 -31.27 -24.67 25.05
CA PRO A 50 -30.62 -25.96 24.89
C PRO A 50 -29.92 -26.07 23.53
N SER A 51 -28.71 -26.66 23.52
CA SER A 51 -27.96 -26.91 22.29
C SER A 51 -28.79 -27.73 21.30
N GLY A 52 -28.72 -27.39 20.02
CA GLY A 52 -29.50 -28.04 18.94
C GLY A 52 -30.89 -27.44 18.70
N VAL A 53 -31.48 -26.72 19.66
CA VAL A 53 -32.76 -25.99 19.43
C VAL A 53 -32.58 -24.88 18.38
N TYR A 54 -31.38 -24.29 18.30
CA TYR A 54 -31.08 -23.23 17.35
C TYR A 54 -31.18 -23.67 15.89
N GLY A 55 -30.84 -24.93 15.56
CA GLY A 55 -30.99 -25.43 14.18
C GLY A 55 -32.45 -25.47 13.71
N GLU A 56 -33.35 -25.71 14.65
CA GLU A 56 -34.80 -25.76 14.44
C GLU A 56 -35.45 -24.36 14.48
N LEU A 57 -34.90 -23.48 15.31
CA LEU A 57 -35.41 -22.11 15.52
C LEU A 57 -34.93 -21.13 14.44
N TRP A 58 -33.71 -21.30 13.91
CA TRP A 58 -33.12 -20.36 12.97
C TRP A 58 -33.94 -20.15 11.69
N PRO A 59 -34.46 -21.20 10.99
CA PRO A 59 -35.28 -20.99 9.80
C PRO A 59 -36.52 -20.11 10.05
N ARG A 60 -37.08 -20.19 11.27
CA ARG A 60 -38.21 -19.36 11.72
C ARG A 60 -37.78 -17.91 11.91
N VAL A 61 -36.68 -17.70 12.65
CA VAL A 61 -36.09 -16.37 12.88
C VAL A 61 -35.74 -15.69 11.56
N TRP A 62 -35.10 -16.42 10.64
CA TRP A 62 -34.66 -15.87 9.37
C TRP A 62 -35.83 -15.45 8.47
N LYS A 63 -36.88 -16.28 8.34
CA LYS A 63 -38.06 -15.93 7.53
C LYS A 63 -38.74 -14.65 7.98
N TRP A 64 -38.83 -14.45 9.30
CA TRP A 64 -39.33 -13.19 9.86
C TRP A 64 -38.34 -12.03 9.65
N THR A 65 -37.03 -12.28 9.71
CA THR A 65 -36.01 -11.27 9.43
C THR A 65 -36.09 -10.75 8.00
N GLU A 66 -36.19 -11.65 7.01
CA GLU A 66 -36.36 -11.30 5.59
C GLU A 66 -37.59 -10.40 5.39
N LEU A 67 -38.72 -10.78 5.99
CA LEU A 67 -39.96 -10.01 5.93
C LEU A 67 -39.80 -8.61 6.55
N LEU A 68 -39.27 -8.56 7.76
CA LEU A 68 -39.13 -7.32 8.54
C LEU A 68 -38.11 -6.38 7.93
N GLN A 69 -37.10 -6.89 7.23
CA GLN A 69 -36.13 -6.07 6.50
C GLN A 69 -36.76 -5.29 5.35
N VAL A 70 -37.70 -5.91 4.62
CA VAL A 70 -38.42 -5.27 3.51
C VAL A 70 -39.51 -4.33 4.02
N HIS A 71 -40.22 -4.73 5.07
CA HIS A 71 -41.43 -4.05 5.55
C HIS A 71 -41.23 -3.34 6.90
N TYR A 72 -40.01 -2.96 7.26
CA TYR A 72 -39.72 -2.41 8.59
C TYR A 72 -40.55 -1.15 8.91
N SER A 73 -40.74 -0.29 7.91
CA SER A 73 -41.55 0.93 8.01
C SER A 73 -43.02 0.66 8.36
N LEU A 74 -43.52 -0.55 8.10
CA LEU A 74 -44.86 -0.97 8.50
C LEU A 74 -44.91 -1.46 9.94
N ALA A 75 -43.77 -1.77 10.57
CA ALA A 75 -43.73 -2.29 11.94
C ALA A 75 -43.46 -1.20 12.99
N SER A 76 -42.87 -0.08 12.57
CA SER A 76 -42.69 1.14 13.37
C SER A 76 -44.02 1.86 13.59
N PHE A 77 -44.70 1.60 14.70
CA PHE A 77 -46.03 2.16 14.94
C PHE A 77 -46.04 3.42 15.85
N PRO A 78 -46.78 4.49 15.49
CA PRO A 78 -46.84 5.77 16.23
C PRO A 78 -47.60 5.74 17.58
N SER A 79 -48.02 4.57 18.07
CA SER A 79 -48.95 4.52 19.22
C SER A 79 -48.30 4.83 20.57
N ARG A 80 -46.99 5.06 20.61
CA ARG A 80 -46.30 5.59 21.79
C ARG A 80 -46.04 7.07 21.57
N ALA A 81 -46.50 7.90 22.50
CA ALA A 81 -46.18 9.32 22.56
C ALA A 81 -44.66 9.61 22.61
N ASP A 82 -43.85 8.56 22.89
CA ASP A 82 -42.38 8.58 22.98
C ASP A 82 -41.69 7.71 21.91
N ALA A 83 -42.31 7.47 20.74
CA ALA A 83 -41.69 6.65 19.69
C ALA A 83 -40.37 7.26 19.19
N LEU A 84 -39.34 6.43 19.06
CA LEU A 84 -38.07 6.86 18.48
C LEU A 84 -38.26 7.15 16.98
N PRO A 85 -37.43 8.03 16.38
CA PRO A 85 -37.38 8.15 14.93
C PRO A 85 -37.26 6.78 14.25
N LEU A 86 -37.98 6.60 13.13
CA LEU A 86 -38.04 5.35 12.37
C LEU A 86 -36.66 4.73 12.09
N GLU A 87 -35.69 5.57 11.75
CA GLU A 87 -34.31 5.18 11.48
C GLU A 87 -33.67 4.48 12.69
N ILE A 88 -33.85 5.06 13.90
CA ILE A 88 -33.31 4.49 15.14
C ILE A 88 -33.98 3.15 15.46
N GLU A 89 -35.29 3.03 15.26
CA GLU A 89 -35.97 1.75 15.46
C GLU A 89 -35.44 0.68 14.50
N THR A 90 -35.22 1.04 13.22
CA THR A 90 -34.67 0.14 12.18
C THR A 90 -33.30 -0.37 12.58
N ASP A 91 -32.44 0.52 13.06
CA ASP A 91 -31.10 0.18 13.53
C ASP A 91 -31.15 -0.74 14.75
N LEU A 92 -32.02 -0.44 15.72
CA LEU A 92 -32.22 -1.30 16.89
C LEU A 92 -32.69 -2.70 16.51
N PHE A 93 -33.58 -2.84 15.53
CA PHE A 93 -34.00 -4.13 15.01
C PHE A 93 -32.82 -4.90 14.41
N ARG A 94 -32.05 -4.27 13.52
CA ARG A 94 -30.87 -4.89 12.89
C ARG A 94 -29.84 -5.32 13.92
N VAL A 95 -29.59 -4.47 14.92
CA VAL A 95 -28.71 -4.79 16.06
C VAL A 95 -29.19 -6.02 16.82
N ARG A 96 -30.50 -6.13 17.10
CA ARG A 96 -31.06 -7.30 17.80
C ARG A 96 -30.90 -8.58 16.99
N ILE A 97 -31.18 -8.53 15.69
CA ILE A 97 -30.96 -9.69 14.81
C ILE A 97 -29.48 -10.08 14.80
N LEU A 98 -28.57 -9.10 14.72
CA LEU A 98 -27.14 -9.37 14.76
C LEU A 98 -26.71 -10.02 16.08
N GLN A 99 -27.23 -9.55 17.22
CA GLN A 99 -27.01 -10.16 18.53
C GLN A 99 -27.54 -11.59 18.59
N LEU A 100 -28.72 -11.85 18.03
CA LEU A 100 -29.28 -13.20 17.91
C LEU A 100 -28.37 -14.09 17.07
N ILE A 101 -27.93 -13.64 15.90
CA ILE A 101 -26.95 -14.36 15.06
C ILE A 101 -25.71 -14.69 15.88
N SER A 102 -25.14 -13.69 16.56
CA SER A 102 -23.95 -13.86 17.40
C SER A 102 -24.18 -14.85 18.55
N LEU A 103 -25.35 -14.86 19.17
CA LEU A 103 -25.69 -15.85 20.18
C LEU A 103 -25.75 -17.25 19.57
N MET A 104 -26.41 -17.41 18.43
CA MET A 104 -26.58 -18.70 17.77
C MET A 104 -25.30 -19.26 17.15
N LEU A 105 -24.36 -18.41 16.73
CA LEU A 105 -23.03 -18.82 16.27
C LEU A 105 -22.18 -19.46 17.38
N THR A 106 -22.61 -19.40 18.65
CA THR A 106 -21.95 -20.18 19.72
C THR A 106 -22.36 -21.65 19.73
N ASP A 107 -23.42 -22.01 19.01
CA ASP A 107 -23.89 -23.40 18.82
C ASP A 107 -23.30 -23.98 17.53
N THR A 108 -22.56 -25.08 17.66
CA THR A 108 -21.88 -25.74 16.55
C THR A 108 -22.84 -26.36 15.53
N GLY A 109 -24.09 -26.64 15.92
CA GLY A 109 -25.12 -27.17 15.02
C GLY A 109 -25.82 -26.07 14.21
N ALA A 110 -26.01 -24.89 14.80
CA ALA A 110 -26.63 -23.75 14.13
C ALA A 110 -25.67 -23.00 13.21
N THR A 111 -24.37 -22.99 13.52
CA THR A 111 -23.38 -22.22 12.76
C THR A 111 -23.38 -22.53 11.26
N PRO A 112 -23.29 -23.80 10.80
CA PRO A 112 -23.32 -24.10 9.36
C PRO A 112 -24.64 -23.70 8.70
N LEU A 113 -25.76 -23.80 9.43
CA LEU A 113 -27.07 -23.42 8.94
C LEU A 113 -27.18 -21.91 8.71
N ILE A 114 -26.69 -21.11 9.67
CA ILE A 114 -26.66 -19.64 9.58
C ILE A 114 -25.78 -19.19 8.42
N LEU A 115 -24.55 -19.73 8.32
CA LEU A 115 -23.62 -19.35 7.27
C LEU A 115 -24.06 -19.80 5.87
N ALA A 116 -24.81 -20.89 5.77
CA ALA A 116 -25.41 -21.35 4.50
C ALA A 116 -26.75 -20.65 4.16
N THR A 117 -27.20 -19.72 5.00
CA THR A 117 -28.48 -19.04 4.77
C THR A 117 -28.35 -18.03 3.62
N PRO A 118 -29.20 -18.11 2.59
CA PRO A 118 -29.15 -17.16 1.47
C PRO A 118 -29.33 -15.72 1.95
N ASN A 119 -28.57 -14.79 1.37
CA ASN A 119 -28.61 -13.35 1.68
C ASN A 119 -28.11 -12.98 3.09
N ILE A 120 -27.50 -13.91 3.84
CA ILE A 120 -27.00 -13.60 5.19
C ILE A 120 -25.88 -12.55 5.13
N TYR A 121 -24.97 -12.63 4.15
CA TYR A 121 -23.89 -11.67 4.00
C TYR A 121 -24.41 -10.33 3.47
N THR A 122 -25.41 -10.35 2.56
CA THR A 122 -26.11 -9.14 2.12
C THR A 122 -26.74 -8.40 3.31
N PHE A 123 -27.49 -9.13 4.15
CA PHE A 123 -28.10 -8.58 5.35
C PHE A 123 -27.07 -7.95 6.29
N LEU A 124 -25.92 -8.58 6.44
CA LEU A 124 -24.84 -8.08 7.29
C LEU A 124 -24.17 -6.85 6.72
N GLY A 125 -23.96 -6.79 5.41
CA GLY A 125 -23.44 -5.61 4.73
C GLY A 125 -24.39 -4.43 4.92
N GLN A 126 -25.69 -4.65 4.73
CA GLN A 126 -26.73 -3.63 4.93
C GLN A 126 -26.84 -3.19 6.39
N THR A 127 -26.77 -4.16 7.31
CA THR A 127 -26.77 -3.90 8.74
C THR A 127 -25.57 -3.06 9.09
N TRP A 128 -24.36 -3.49 8.73
CA TRP A 128 -23.13 -2.76 9.00
C TRP A 128 -23.17 -1.33 8.42
N ALA A 129 -23.60 -1.16 7.17
CA ALA A 129 -23.69 0.16 6.54
C ALA A 129 -24.73 1.09 7.19
N GLY A 130 -25.83 0.54 7.71
CA GLY A 130 -26.87 1.31 8.39
C GLY A 130 -26.52 1.73 9.81
N LEU A 131 -25.54 1.07 10.45
CA LEU A 131 -25.23 1.33 11.85
C LEU A 131 -24.62 2.72 12.04
N ASN A 132 -25.35 3.58 12.74
CA ASN A 132 -24.81 4.82 13.24
C ASN A 132 -23.87 4.56 14.44
N LEU A 133 -22.57 4.79 14.24
CA LEU A 133 -21.52 4.63 15.24
C LEU A 133 -21.73 5.48 16.51
N GLU A 134 -22.53 6.54 16.45
CA GLU A 134 -22.78 7.40 17.63
C GLU A 134 -23.73 6.76 18.65
N TYR A 135 -24.64 5.88 18.18
CA TYR A 135 -25.64 5.19 19.01
C TYR A 135 -25.29 3.72 19.23
N ALA A 136 -24.10 3.35 18.79
CA ALA A 136 -23.56 2.02 18.84
C ALA A 136 -23.48 1.49 20.28
N LEU A 137 -24.49 0.70 20.69
CA LEU A 137 -24.41 -0.09 21.92
C LEU A 137 -23.25 -1.09 21.83
N GLU A 138 -22.44 -1.21 22.88
CA GLU A 138 -21.29 -2.13 22.97
C GLU A 138 -21.57 -3.58 22.48
N SER A 139 -22.84 -3.99 22.55
CA SER A 139 -23.32 -5.32 22.21
C SER A 139 -23.31 -5.66 20.71
N TRP A 140 -23.49 -4.71 19.78
CA TRP A 140 -23.47 -5.06 18.34
C TRP A 140 -22.06 -5.23 17.82
N LEU A 141 -21.07 -4.50 18.35
CA LEU A 141 -19.66 -4.68 17.99
C LEU A 141 -19.20 -6.11 18.29
N THR A 142 -19.60 -6.62 19.45
CA THR A 142 -19.39 -8.02 19.83
C THR A 142 -20.09 -8.97 18.86
N ALA A 143 -21.25 -8.58 18.36
CA ALA A 143 -22.04 -9.40 17.47
C ALA A 143 -21.45 -9.49 16.05
N LEU A 144 -21.10 -8.34 15.47
CA LEU A 144 -20.35 -8.24 14.22
C LEU A 144 -19.00 -8.97 14.33
N TRP A 145 -18.27 -8.74 15.41
CA TRP A 145 -17.00 -9.41 15.71
C TRP A 145 -17.12 -10.93 15.58
N ARG A 146 -18.06 -11.53 16.33
CA ARG A 146 -18.23 -12.98 16.34
C ARG A 146 -18.59 -13.51 14.95
N PHE A 147 -19.40 -12.76 14.19
CA PHE A 147 -19.70 -13.13 12.81
C PHE A 147 -18.44 -13.13 11.94
N LEU A 148 -17.69 -12.02 11.94
CA LEU A 148 -16.46 -11.89 11.13
C LEU A 148 -15.45 -13.00 11.44
N HIS A 149 -15.34 -13.38 12.71
CA HIS A 149 -14.45 -14.42 13.19
C HIS A 149 -14.89 -15.84 12.80
N THR A 150 -16.20 -16.11 12.80
CA THR A 150 -16.75 -17.46 12.57
C THR A 150 -16.86 -17.79 11.08
N CYS A 151 -16.85 -16.79 10.21
CA CYS A 151 -17.02 -16.98 8.78
C CYS A 151 -15.79 -17.51 8.08
N GLU A 152 -16.01 -18.50 7.21
CA GLU A 152 -15.06 -18.85 6.16
C GLU A 152 -15.25 -17.88 4.99
N TRP A 153 -14.28 -16.96 4.82
CA TRP A 153 -14.31 -15.96 3.77
C TRP A 153 -13.84 -16.54 2.44
N ASN A 154 -14.77 -16.67 1.50
CA ASN A 154 -14.50 -16.92 0.09
C ASN A 154 -14.89 -15.67 -0.74
N ALA A 155 -14.62 -15.69 -2.06
CA ALA A 155 -14.91 -14.56 -2.92
C ALA A 155 -16.42 -14.24 -3.02
N GLU A 156 -17.28 -15.26 -3.05
CA GLU A 156 -18.73 -15.12 -3.17
C GLU A 156 -19.34 -14.45 -1.93
N ASN A 157 -19.02 -14.96 -0.74
CA ASN A 157 -19.48 -14.40 0.54
C ASN A 157 -19.00 -12.95 0.73
N LEU A 158 -17.79 -12.63 0.25
CA LEU A 158 -17.24 -11.28 0.31
C LEU A 158 -17.97 -10.32 -0.63
N GLU A 159 -18.22 -10.72 -1.87
CA GLU A 159 -18.99 -9.91 -2.84
C GLU A 159 -20.41 -9.66 -2.32
N GLU A 160 -21.07 -10.69 -1.76
CA GLU A 160 -22.39 -10.56 -1.18
C GLU A 160 -22.41 -9.55 0.00
N LEU A 161 -21.39 -9.57 0.87
CA LEU A 161 -21.23 -8.59 1.94
C LEU A 161 -21.03 -7.17 1.38
N ILE A 162 -20.20 -7.03 0.35
CA ILE A 162 -19.89 -5.76 -0.32
C ILE A 162 -21.16 -5.18 -0.95
N ASP A 163 -21.91 -6.00 -1.69
CA ASP A 163 -23.17 -5.61 -2.31
C ASP A 163 -24.20 -5.18 -1.26
N GLY A 164 -24.29 -5.93 -0.15
CA GLY A 164 -25.11 -5.54 1.00
C GLY A 164 -24.73 -4.16 1.56
N ALA A 165 -23.44 -3.84 1.61
CA ALA A 165 -22.97 -2.53 2.08
C ALA A 165 -23.16 -1.39 1.06
N GLY A 166 -23.70 -1.68 -0.14
CA GLY A 166 -23.90 -0.69 -1.21
C GLY A 166 -22.77 -0.66 -2.25
N GLY A 167 -21.95 -1.70 -2.31
CA GLY A 167 -20.84 -1.84 -3.24
C GLY A 167 -19.47 -1.51 -2.62
N VAL A 168 -18.42 -1.66 -3.43
CA VAL A 168 -17.02 -1.60 -2.96
C VAL A 168 -16.69 -0.30 -2.23
N GLN A 169 -17.07 0.86 -2.79
CA GLN A 169 -16.69 2.14 -2.21
C GLN A 169 -17.34 2.39 -0.83
N PRO A 170 -18.68 2.33 -0.67
CA PRO A 170 -19.31 2.43 0.64
C PRO A 170 -18.76 1.43 1.67
N PHE A 171 -18.53 0.18 1.24
CA PHE A 171 -17.92 -0.83 2.11
C PHE A 171 -16.52 -0.43 2.59
N THR A 172 -15.67 0.10 1.70
CA THR A 172 -14.33 0.56 2.11
C THR A 172 -14.35 1.74 3.07
N GLN A 173 -15.25 2.70 2.85
CA GLN A 173 -15.44 3.84 3.75
C GLN A 173 -15.89 3.36 5.13
N LEU A 174 -16.80 2.38 5.16
CA LEU A 174 -17.30 1.77 6.37
C LEU A 174 -16.18 1.08 7.17
N VAL A 175 -15.36 0.24 6.52
CA VAL A 175 -14.21 -0.42 7.16
C VAL A 175 -13.21 0.59 7.71
N VAL A 176 -12.78 1.57 6.90
CA VAL A 176 -11.79 2.57 7.32
C VAL A 176 -12.33 3.42 8.47
N ARG A 177 -13.58 3.87 8.38
CA ARG A 177 -14.25 4.65 9.44
C ARG A 177 -14.32 3.85 10.74
N HIS A 178 -14.66 2.56 10.69
CA HIS A 178 -14.74 1.73 11.89
C HIS A 178 -13.38 1.54 12.56
N ILE A 179 -12.32 1.30 11.78
CA ILE A 179 -10.96 1.24 12.34
C ILE A 179 -10.62 2.57 13.01
N TYR A 180 -10.86 3.69 12.33
CA TYR A 180 -10.59 5.03 12.86
C TYR A 180 -11.32 5.29 14.18
N VAL A 181 -12.65 5.12 14.21
CA VAL A 181 -13.46 5.37 15.42
C VAL A 181 -13.05 4.46 16.57
N THR A 182 -12.76 3.19 16.29
CA THR A 182 -12.30 2.23 17.32
C THR A 182 -10.96 2.65 17.92
N THR A 183 -10.12 3.35 17.16
CA THR A 183 -8.77 3.75 17.58
C THR A 183 -8.68 5.16 18.14
N ALA A 184 -9.63 6.03 17.80
CA ALA A 184 -9.63 7.44 18.18
C ALA A 184 -10.10 7.67 19.63
N ALA A 185 -10.56 6.64 20.35
CA ALA A 185 -10.94 6.76 21.75
C ALA A 185 -9.71 7.08 22.63
N ASP A 186 -9.82 8.11 23.49
CA ASP A 186 -8.72 8.59 24.36
C ASP A 186 -8.10 7.47 25.22
N GLU A 187 -8.91 6.48 25.61
CA GLU A 187 -8.44 5.25 26.23
C GLU A 187 -8.99 4.05 25.46
N LEU A 188 -8.14 3.42 24.64
CA LEU A 188 -8.42 2.12 24.03
C LEU A 188 -8.76 1.10 25.12
N GLN A 189 -10.02 0.67 25.16
CA GLN A 189 -10.44 -0.40 26.05
C GLN A 189 -10.01 -1.76 25.46
N THR A 190 -9.97 -2.79 26.32
CA THR A 190 -9.66 -4.17 25.88
C THR A 190 -10.59 -4.65 24.77
N ARG A 191 -11.83 -4.15 24.74
CA ARG A 191 -12.85 -4.50 23.74
C ARG A 191 -12.58 -3.86 22.38
N ASP A 192 -12.18 -2.58 22.37
CA ASP A 192 -11.82 -1.86 21.13
C ASP A 192 -10.65 -2.57 20.44
N THR A 193 -9.69 -3.05 21.23
CA THR A 193 -8.55 -3.82 20.73
C THR A 193 -8.98 -5.15 20.10
N ALA A 194 -9.96 -5.85 20.67
CA ALA A 194 -10.48 -7.10 20.13
C ALA A 194 -11.23 -6.90 18.80
N LEU A 195 -12.06 -5.86 18.70
CA LEU A 195 -12.72 -5.51 17.45
C LEU A 195 -11.70 -5.14 16.37
N LEU A 196 -10.74 -4.29 16.72
CA LEU A 196 -9.68 -3.86 15.81
C LEU A 196 -8.92 -5.07 15.27
N LEU A 197 -8.52 -6.01 16.14
CA LEU A 197 -7.86 -7.25 15.77
C LEU A 197 -8.57 -8.02 14.65
N GLU A 198 -9.89 -7.96 14.64
CA GLU A 198 -10.72 -8.83 13.81
C GLU A 198 -11.12 -8.14 12.53
N LEU A 199 -11.29 -6.81 12.55
CA LEU A 199 -11.26 -6.00 11.33
C LEU A 199 -9.93 -6.16 10.59
N LEU A 200 -8.81 -6.23 11.33
CA LEU A 200 -7.50 -6.50 10.75
C LEU A 200 -7.39 -7.94 10.22
N ALA A 201 -7.85 -8.93 10.98
CA ALA A 201 -7.84 -10.33 10.54
C ALA A 201 -8.71 -10.54 9.29
N PHE A 202 -9.91 -9.96 9.28
CA PHE A 202 -10.81 -9.93 8.12
C PHE A 202 -10.11 -9.30 6.90
N SER A 203 -9.44 -8.17 7.08
CA SER A 203 -8.68 -7.50 6.01
C SER A 203 -7.51 -8.32 5.47
N GLN A 204 -7.05 -9.32 6.22
CA GLN A 204 -5.97 -10.23 5.82
C GLN A 204 -6.47 -11.57 5.24
N THR A 205 -7.78 -11.80 5.17
CA THR A 205 -8.34 -13.04 4.59
C THR A 205 -7.92 -13.18 3.12
N SER A 206 -7.79 -14.43 2.65
CA SER A 206 -7.44 -14.72 1.26
C SER A 206 -8.45 -14.11 0.26
N ALA A 207 -9.74 -14.06 0.63
CA ALA A 207 -10.78 -13.41 -0.15
C ALA A 207 -10.51 -11.91 -0.34
N VAL A 208 -10.31 -11.17 0.76
CA VAL A 208 -9.96 -9.74 0.69
C VAL A 208 -8.62 -9.54 -0.02
N GLN A 209 -7.67 -10.44 0.20
CA GLN A 209 -6.36 -10.42 -0.45
C GLN A 209 -6.42 -10.67 -1.97
N GLY A 210 -7.40 -11.44 -2.45
CA GLY A 210 -7.63 -11.69 -3.87
C GLY A 210 -8.43 -10.59 -4.58
N HIS A 211 -9.17 -9.77 -3.82
CA HIS A 211 -10.04 -8.74 -4.38
C HIS A 211 -9.29 -7.41 -4.65
N LEU A 212 -8.67 -7.29 -5.83
CA LEU A 212 -7.81 -6.14 -6.19
C LEU A 212 -8.52 -4.78 -6.14
N GLN A 213 -9.78 -4.70 -6.58
CA GLN A 213 -10.54 -3.44 -6.57
C GLN A 213 -10.83 -2.95 -5.14
N LEU A 214 -11.25 -3.84 -4.24
CA LEU A 214 -11.46 -3.56 -2.83
C LEU A 214 -10.21 -2.99 -2.18
N GLN A 215 -9.05 -3.58 -2.41
CA GLN A 215 -7.79 -3.08 -1.82
C GLN A 215 -7.39 -1.70 -2.33
N ARG A 216 -7.55 -1.46 -3.64
CA ARG A 216 -7.32 -0.14 -4.21
C ARG A 216 -8.26 0.89 -3.60
N SER A 217 -9.50 0.52 -3.36
CA SER A 217 -10.50 1.38 -2.70
C SER A 217 -10.13 1.62 -1.23
N LEU A 218 -9.73 0.60 -0.47
CA LEU A 218 -9.28 0.73 0.92
C LEU A 218 -8.09 1.69 1.04
N LEU A 219 -7.11 1.55 0.15
CA LEU A 219 -5.96 2.43 0.07
C LEU A 219 -6.35 3.86 -0.33
N ALA A 220 -7.27 4.03 -1.29
CA ALA A 220 -7.75 5.34 -1.71
C ALA A 220 -8.54 6.07 -0.61
N GLU A 221 -9.23 5.32 0.25
CA GLU A 221 -9.95 5.84 1.43
C GLU A 221 -9.02 6.09 2.63
N GLY A 222 -7.69 5.98 2.47
CA GLY A 222 -6.72 6.37 3.50
C GLY A 222 -6.45 5.32 4.58
N LEU A 223 -6.74 4.03 4.31
CA LEU A 223 -6.50 2.94 5.27
C LEU A 223 -5.07 2.94 5.82
N ALA A 224 -4.06 3.24 5.00
CA ALA A 224 -2.66 3.26 5.43
C ALA A 224 -2.39 4.26 6.56
N ARG A 225 -3.01 5.44 6.49
CA ARG A 225 -2.94 6.45 7.55
C ARG A 225 -3.67 6.00 8.80
N VAL A 226 -4.91 5.53 8.65
CA VAL A 226 -5.74 5.09 9.78
C VAL A 226 -5.08 3.94 10.54
N LEU A 227 -4.52 2.95 9.84
CA LEU A 227 -3.76 1.87 10.48
C LEU A 227 -2.53 2.37 11.23
N THR A 228 -1.91 3.44 10.74
CA THR A 228 -0.73 4.01 11.38
C THR A 228 -1.07 4.81 12.63
N GLU A 229 -2.15 5.60 12.58
CA GLU A 229 -2.68 6.29 13.76
C GLU A 229 -3.10 5.25 14.82
N ALA A 230 -3.77 4.18 14.40
CA ALA A 230 -4.09 3.03 15.24
C ALA A 230 -2.85 2.40 15.90
N LEU A 231 -1.76 2.21 15.16
CA LEU A 231 -0.49 1.73 15.73
C LEU A 231 0.03 2.67 16.83
N GLY A 232 -0.04 3.98 16.61
CA GLY A 232 0.37 4.97 17.62
C GLY A 232 -0.43 4.87 18.92
N HIS A 233 -1.75 4.74 18.80
CA HIS A 233 -2.64 4.55 19.96
C HIS A 233 -2.37 3.20 20.66
N LEU A 234 -2.22 2.12 19.90
CA LEU A 234 -1.90 0.78 20.43
C LEU A 234 -0.55 0.75 21.16
N CYS A 235 0.46 1.50 20.69
CA CYS A 235 1.76 1.61 21.38
C CYS A 235 1.67 2.31 22.74
N SER A 236 0.58 3.05 22.99
CA SER A 236 0.35 3.77 24.24
C SER A 236 -0.64 3.04 25.17
N ALA A 237 -1.29 1.99 24.67
CA ALA A 237 -2.30 1.25 25.41
C ALA A 237 -1.68 0.41 26.55
N LYS A 238 -2.34 0.40 27.72
CA LYS A 238 -1.83 -0.27 28.93
C LYS A 238 -1.91 -1.79 28.89
N PHE A 239 -2.77 -2.38 28.04
CA PHE A 239 -3.10 -3.81 28.12
C PHE A 239 -3.04 -4.52 26.76
N GLY A 240 -2.11 -5.48 26.64
CA GLY A 240 -2.13 -6.56 25.63
C GLY A 240 -2.24 -6.19 24.14
N PRO A 241 -1.71 -5.05 23.62
CA PRO A 241 -1.92 -4.67 22.22
C PRO A 241 -1.04 -5.47 21.24
N GLY A 242 -0.20 -6.39 21.71
CA GLY A 242 0.86 -7.04 20.92
C GLY A 242 0.35 -7.69 19.62
N MET A 243 -0.75 -8.46 19.69
CA MET A 243 -1.33 -9.07 18.49
C MET A 243 -1.91 -8.03 17.54
N ALA A 244 -2.53 -6.96 18.05
CA ALA A 244 -3.14 -5.91 17.24
C ALA A 244 -2.05 -5.13 16.49
N LEU A 245 -0.96 -4.81 17.19
CA LEU A 245 0.24 -4.21 16.61
C LEU A 245 0.83 -5.10 15.51
N GLU A 246 0.97 -6.41 15.76
CA GLU A 246 1.49 -7.35 14.77
C GLU A 246 0.62 -7.34 13.50
N ARG A 247 -0.70 -7.44 13.66
CA ARG A 247 -1.65 -7.47 12.55
C ARG A 247 -1.67 -6.17 11.76
N CYS A 248 -1.63 -5.01 12.44
CA CYS A 248 -1.49 -3.71 11.78
C CYS A 248 -0.21 -3.63 10.96
N LEU A 249 0.94 -4.03 11.52
CA LEU A 249 2.23 -4.02 10.82
C LEU A 249 2.23 -4.97 9.62
N GLN A 250 1.72 -6.19 9.79
CA GLN A 250 1.59 -7.16 8.71
C GLN A 250 0.68 -6.65 7.59
N LEU A 251 -0.47 -6.06 7.94
CA LEU A 251 -1.41 -5.51 6.95
C LEU A 251 -0.77 -4.33 6.20
N LEU A 252 -0.09 -3.42 6.89
CA LEU A 252 0.65 -2.33 6.24
C LEU A 252 1.74 -2.85 5.30
N VAL A 253 2.49 -3.89 5.69
CA VAL A 253 3.50 -4.53 4.81
C VAL A 253 2.83 -5.10 3.56
N GLN A 254 1.72 -5.81 3.72
CA GLN A 254 0.98 -6.39 2.60
C GLN A 254 0.44 -5.31 1.67
N LEU A 255 -0.11 -4.22 2.23
CA LEU A 255 -0.63 -3.10 1.47
C LEU A 255 0.47 -2.37 0.70
N VAL A 256 1.62 -2.12 1.33
CA VAL A 256 2.76 -1.43 0.70
C VAL A 256 3.49 -2.32 -0.31
N GLY A 257 3.58 -3.63 -0.05
CA GLY A 257 4.26 -4.59 -0.92
C GLY A 257 3.54 -4.89 -2.24
N ARG A 258 2.27 -4.50 -2.36
CA ARG A 258 1.48 -4.65 -3.59
C ARG A 258 1.82 -3.57 -4.62
N GLU A 259 1.41 -3.80 -5.86
CA GLU A 259 1.54 -2.81 -6.94
C GLU A 259 0.95 -1.47 -6.51
N SER A 260 1.77 -0.42 -6.57
CA SER A 260 1.38 0.95 -6.19
C SER A 260 1.15 1.17 -4.69
N GLY A 261 1.38 0.18 -3.82
CA GLY A 261 1.24 0.32 -2.35
C GLY A 261 2.11 1.43 -1.76
N TYR A 262 3.32 1.59 -2.31
CA TYR A 262 4.26 2.67 -1.98
C TYR A 262 3.68 4.09 -2.12
N LEU A 263 2.63 4.27 -2.93
CA LEU A 263 1.99 5.57 -3.12
C LEU A 263 1.22 6.03 -1.89
N HIS A 264 0.85 5.11 -1.01
CA HIS A 264 0.14 5.38 0.25
C HIS A 264 1.09 5.43 1.45
N LEU A 265 2.37 5.11 1.26
CA LEU A 265 3.39 5.23 2.29
C LEU A 265 3.60 6.68 2.78
N PRO A 266 3.51 7.74 1.95
CA PRO A 266 3.56 9.11 2.46
C PRO A 266 2.49 9.38 3.51
N GLU A 267 1.25 8.90 3.28
CA GLU A 267 0.13 9.08 4.22
C GLU A 267 0.38 8.32 5.53
N ALA A 268 0.93 7.10 5.46
CA ALA A 268 1.35 6.36 6.65
C ALA A 268 2.49 7.07 7.40
N VAL A 269 3.51 7.55 6.69
CA VAL A 269 4.63 8.30 7.30
C VAL A 269 4.12 9.56 8.00
N GLU A 270 3.25 10.34 7.35
CA GLU A 270 2.62 11.53 7.93
C GLU A 270 1.68 11.19 9.10
N GLY A 271 1.03 10.02 9.07
CA GLY A 271 0.26 9.47 10.19
C GLY A 271 1.10 8.97 11.37
N GLY A 272 2.43 9.08 11.30
CA GLY A 272 3.32 8.76 12.42
C GLY A 272 3.98 7.38 12.36
N LEU A 273 4.08 6.75 11.18
CA LEU A 273 4.59 5.37 11.04
C LEU A 273 5.96 5.18 11.67
N ILE A 274 6.88 6.10 11.40
CA ILE A 274 8.25 6.02 11.94
C ILE A 274 8.24 6.10 13.47
N THR A 275 7.43 7.00 14.03
CA THR A 275 7.26 7.14 15.49
C THR A 275 6.67 5.86 16.07
N ALA A 276 5.61 5.32 15.48
CA ALA A 276 4.97 4.09 15.93
C ALA A 276 5.92 2.88 15.87
N LEU A 277 6.73 2.75 14.82
CA LEU A 277 7.76 1.70 14.70
C LEU A 277 8.83 1.81 15.79
N LEU A 278 9.33 3.02 16.07
CA LEU A 278 10.30 3.24 17.15
C LEU A 278 9.70 2.92 18.52
N LEU A 279 8.46 3.35 18.79
CA LEU A 279 7.75 3.03 20.03
C LEU A 279 7.56 1.51 20.17
N THR A 280 7.05 0.85 19.13
CA THR A 280 6.85 -0.60 19.09
C THR A 280 8.16 -1.34 19.36
N GLY A 281 9.24 -0.98 18.68
CA GLY A 281 10.54 -1.62 18.85
C GLY A 281 11.22 -1.32 20.20
N SER A 282 10.77 -0.28 20.91
CA SER A 282 11.30 0.11 22.22
C SER A 282 10.65 -0.62 23.40
N GLN A 283 9.48 -1.21 23.18
CA GLN A 283 8.63 -1.77 24.23
C GLN A 283 8.61 -3.30 24.19
N GLU A 284 8.29 -3.90 25.34
CA GLU A 284 8.18 -5.35 25.51
C GLU A 284 6.69 -5.72 25.50
N PHE A 285 6.27 -6.56 24.55
CA PHE A 285 4.89 -7.02 24.44
C PHE A 285 4.82 -8.51 24.81
N PRO A 286 4.14 -8.88 25.91
CA PRO A 286 4.03 -10.27 26.32
C PRO A 286 3.44 -11.16 25.21
N GLY A 287 4.14 -12.24 24.86
CA GLY A 287 3.67 -13.25 23.92
C GLY A 287 3.85 -12.94 22.43
N VAL A 288 4.32 -11.75 22.05
CA VAL A 288 4.49 -11.37 20.63
C VAL A 288 5.85 -10.72 20.39
N ASP A 289 6.66 -11.30 19.51
CA ASP A 289 7.94 -10.75 19.07
C ASP A 289 7.75 -9.83 17.85
N LEU A 290 7.52 -8.54 18.12
CA LEU A 290 7.37 -7.51 17.08
C LEU A 290 8.70 -7.02 16.49
N SER A 291 9.84 -7.45 17.04
CA SER A 291 11.15 -6.93 16.64
C SER A 291 11.43 -7.18 15.16
N LYS A 292 11.06 -8.35 14.64
CA LYS A 292 11.26 -8.74 13.24
C LYS A 292 10.47 -7.86 12.28
N HIS A 293 9.22 -7.53 12.61
CA HIS A 293 8.40 -6.63 11.80
C HIS A 293 9.00 -5.22 11.77
N VAL A 294 9.37 -4.68 12.94
CA VAL A 294 9.98 -3.35 13.03
C VAL A 294 11.31 -3.28 12.26
N GLN A 295 12.17 -4.29 12.41
CA GLN A 295 13.43 -4.38 11.68
C GLN A 295 13.19 -4.47 10.16
N PHE A 296 12.21 -5.25 9.72
CA PHE A 296 11.85 -5.35 8.31
C PHE A 296 11.43 -3.99 7.72
N TRP A 297 10.70 -3.17 8.48
CA TRP A 297 10.37 -1.81 8.03
C TRP A 297 11.61 -0.93 7.84
N PHE A 298 12.54 -0.92 8.79
CA PHE A 298 13.75 -0.08 8.71
C PHE A 298 14.82 -0.61 7.76
N ARG A 299 14.91 -1.93 7.56
CA ARG A 299 15.89 -2.56 6.65
C ARG A 299 15.40 -2.64 5.22
N ASP A 300 14.13 -2.94 5.02
CA ASP A 300 13.61 -3.33 3.72
C ASP A 300 12.58 -2.34 3.19
N VAL A 301 11.51 -2.04 3.93
CA VAL A 301 10.37 -1.30 3.35
C VAL A 301 10.67 0.19 3.14
N LEU A 302 11.04 0.92 4.20
CA LEU A 302 11.27 2.36 4.12
C LEU A 302 12.47 2.72 3.24
N PRO A 303 13.64 2.05 3.35
CA PRO A 303 14.77 2.32 2.48
C PRO A 303 14.45 2.23 0.99
N ARG A 304 13.72 1.19 0.57
CA ARG A 304 13.34 0.98 -0.84
C ARG A 304 12.41 2.08 -1.34
N ALA A 305 11.52 2.57 -0.48
CA ALA A 305 10.53 3.57 -0.87
C ALA A 305 11.08 5.01 -0.94
N MET A 306 12.27 5.28 -0.40
CA MET A 306 12.89 6.62 -0.44
C MET A 306 13.33 7.07 -1.85
N VAL A 307 13.19 6.21 -2.86
CA VAL A 307 13.36 6.60 -4.27
C VAL A 307 12.20 7.43 -4.81
N TYR A 308 11.04 7.40 -4.14
CA TYR A 308 9.86 8.16 -4.53
C TYR A 308 9.85 9.54 -3.85
N PHE A 309 9.55 10.57 -4.64
CA PHE A 309 9.58 11.95 -4.16
C PHE A 309 8.57 12.19 -3.01
N PRO A 310 7.29 11.76 -3.08
CA PRO A 310 6.33 11.94 -2.00
C PRO A 310 6.78 11.29 -0.69
N VAL A 311 7.42 10.13 -0.76
CA VAL A 311 7.85 9.38 0.43
C VAL A 311 8.99 10.13 1.13
N ILE A 312 10.04 10.50 0.41
CA ILE A 312 11.15 11.23 1.04
C ILE A 312 10.73 12.62 1.53
N ALA A 313 9.77 13.26 0.86
CA ALA A 313 9.19 14.53 1.31
C ALA A 313 8.36 14.37 2.59
N ALA A 314 7.60 13.29 2.75
CA ALA A 314 6.92 12.96 4.00
C ALA A 314 7.92 12.68 5.12
N ILE A 315 8.99 11.92 4.83
CA ILE A 315 10.08 11.61 5.77
C ILE A 315 10.77 12.89 6.27
N GLN A 316 11.01 13.88 5.39
CA GLN A 316 11.59 15.18 5.74
C GLN A 316 10.84 15.85 6.89
N LYS A 317 9.50 15.77 6.88
CA LYS A 317 8.64 16.41 7.88
C LYS A 317 8.72 15.73 9.25
N VAL A 318 8.90 14.41 9.29
CA VAL A 318 8.79 13.61 10.53
C VAL A 318 10.13 13.26 11.17
N ILE A 319 11.24 13.29 10.41
CA ILE A 319 12.58 12.93 10.90
C ILE A 319 13.02 13.68 12.17
N PRO A 320 12.78 14.99 12.32
CA PRO A 320 13.21 15.71 13.53
C PRO A 320 12.56 15.16 14.81
N ALA A 321 11.27 14.84 14.76
CA ALA A 321 10.55 14.25 15.90
C ALA A 321 11.03 12.83 16.19
N ALA A 322 11.21 12.02 15.15
CA ALA A 322 11.71 10.64 15.27
C ALA A 322 13.14 10.58 15.86
N LYS A 323 13.99 11.54 15.53
CA LYS A 323 15.36 11.65 16.08
C LYS A 323 15.33 11.79 17.61
N ASN A 324 14.45 12.61 18.16
CA ASN A 324 14.34 12.79 19.60
C ASN A 324 13.89 11.51 20.30
N LEU A 325 12.94 10.79 19.70
CA LEU A 325 12.51 9.50 20.22
C LEU A 325 13.61 8.44 20.15
N ALA A 326 14.41 8.44 19.08
CA ALA A 326 15.54 7.52 18.94
C ALA A 326 16.65 7.76 19.97
N LEU A 327 16.87 9.01 20.42
CA LEU A 327 17.79 9.28 21.53
C LEU A 327 17.33 8.64 22.83
N ALA A 328 16.02 8.59 23.08
CA ALA A 328 15.46 7.86 24.23
C ALA A 328 15.70 6.34 24.13
N LEU A 329 15.93 5.81 22.92
CA LEU A 329 16.35 4.42 22.76
C LEU A 329 17.75 4.18 23.29
N GLU A 330 18.63 5.17 23.48
CA GLU A 330 20.01 4.97 23.94
C GLU A 330 20.13 4.63 25.44
N ASP A 331 19.08 4.90 26.22
CA ASP A 331 19.05 4.58 27.65
C ASP A 331 18.67 3.10 27.88
N ASP A 332 19.68 2.28 28.20
CA ASP A 332 19.55 0.86 28.55
C ASP A 332 19.31 0.60 30.04
N SER A 333 19.24 1.64 30.87
CA SER A 333 19.21 1.49 32.34
C SER A 333 18.00 0.70 32.85
N LYS A 334 16.88 0.69 32.11
CA LYS A 334 15.60 0.09 32.50
C LYS A 334 15.23 -1.19 31.75
N CYS A 335 16.09 -1.69 30.87
CA CYS A 335 15.74 -2.80 29.97
C CYS A 335 16.13 -4.18 30.50
N SER A 336 15.29 -5.18 30.23
CA SER A 336 15.64 -6.59 30.38
C SER A 336 16.85 -6.95 29.50
N PRO A 337 17.66 -7.98 29.85
CA PRO A 337 18.77 -8.42 28.98
C PRO A 337 18.34 -8.78 27.56
N HIS A 338 17.17 -9.39 27.40
CA HIS A 338 16.58 -9.71 26.11
C HIS A 338 16.22 -8.44 25.32
N MET A 339 15.59 -7.46 25.97
CA MET A 339 15.27 -6.17 25.37
C MET A 339 16.52 -5.40 24.93
N LYS A 340 17.64 -5.51 25.66
CA LYS A 340 18.91 -4.86 25.29
C LYS A 340 19.42 -5.33 23.92
N VAL A 341 19.37 -6.63 23.65
CA VAL A 341 19.80 -7.19 22.35
C VAL A 341 18.90 -6.69 21.21
N HIS A 342 17.59 -6.69 21.43
CA HIS A 342 16.62 -6.19 20.45
C HIS A 342 16.78 -4.70 20.19
N ARG A 343 16.90 -3.89 21.25
CA ARG A 343 17.16 -2.46 21.13
C ARG A 343 18.48 -2.17 20.44
N GLN A 344 19.52 -2.95 20.70
CA GLN A 344 20.79 -2.79 19.98
C GLN A 344 20.62 -3.02 18.47
N THR A 345 19.92 -4.09 18.09
CA THR A 345 19.64 -4.37 16.66
C THR A 345 18.79 -3.28 16.03
N LEU A 346 17.74 -2.83 16.73
CA LEU A 346 16.90 -1.72 16.29
C LEU A 346 17.69 -0.41 16.14
N ARG A 347 18.59 -0.09 17.08
CA ARG A 347 19.46 1.09 16.99
C ARG A 347 20.34 1.06 15.75
N LEU A 348 20.91 -0.10 15.41
CA LEU A 348 21.73 -0.28 14.21
C LEU A 348 20.90 -0.07 12.94
N ASP A 349 19.70 -0.65 12.88
CA ASP A 349 18.82 -0.53 11.72
C ASP A 349 18.28 0.90 11.57
N TRP A 350 17.87 1.52 12.68
CA TRP A 350 17.45 2.92 12.72
C TRP A 350 18.58 3.84 12.26
N ARG A 351 19.82 3.63 12.72
CA ARG A 351 20.97 4.44 12.31
C ARG A 351 21.26 4.29 10.83
N ALA A 352 21.26 3.07 10.31
CA ALA A 352 21.45 2.82 8.88
C ALA A 352 20.34 3.48 8.03
N PHE A 353 19.08 3.38 8.48
CA PHE A 353 17.95 4.08 7.86
C PHE A 353 18.13 5.60 7.91
N PHE A 354 18.50 6.16 9.07
CA PHE A 354 18.68 7.59 9.27
C PHE A 354 19.80 8.17 8.41
N ASP A 355 20.95 7.49 8.35
CA ASP A 355 22.09 7.88 7.52
C ASP A 355 21.71 7.89 6.03
N LEU A 356 20.98 6.86 5.58
CA LEU A 356 20.43 6.81 4.23
C LEU A 356 19.45 7.98 4.01
N ALA A 357 18.49 8.17 4.92
CA ALA A 357 17.50 9.24 4.80
C ALA A 357 18.16 10.62 4.74
N ALA A 358 19.17 10.89 5.56
CA ALA A 358 19.94 12.14 5.52
C ALA A 358 20.60 12.36 4.15
N SER A 359 21.21 11.33 3.57
CA SER A 359 21.77 11.40 2.22
C SER A 359 20.71 11.71 1.16
N ARG A 360 19.50 11.16 1.30
CA ARG A 360 18.38 11.34 0.36
C ARG A 360 17.69 12.69 0.54
N LEU A 361 17.63 13.21 1.76
CA LEU A 361 17.14 14.55 2.06
C LEU A 361 18.06 15.62 1.46
N PHE A 362 19.38 15.42 1.49
CA PHE A 362 20.31 16.29 0.76
C PHE A 362 20.01 16.33 -0.75
N THR A 363 19.69 15.18 -1.36
CA THR A 363 19.24 15.13 -2.76
C THR A 363 17.92 15.89 -2.94
N LEU A 364 16.98 15.72 -2.02
CA LEU A 364 15.67 16.39 -2.04
C LEU A 364 15.80 17.91 -1.98
N ASP A 365 16.65 18.44 -1.10
CA ASP A 365 16.88 19.88 -0.97
C ASP A 365 17.44 20.47 -2.27
N ARG A 366 18.39 19.76 -2.90
CA ARG A 366 18.89 20.14 -4.23
C ARG A 366 17.80 20.07 -5.29
N PHE A 367 16.97 19.04 -5.28
CA PHE A 367 15.86 18.87 -6.21
C PHE A 367 14.84 20.01 -6.11
N GLN A 368 14.54 20.45 -4.88
CA GLN A 368 13.60 21.52 -4.60
C GLN A 368 14.18 22.91 -4.86
N SER A 369 15.52 23.05 -4.96
CA SER A 369 16.16 24.33 -5.27
C SER A 369 15.68 24.88 -6.63
N PRO A 370 15.38 26.19 -6.74
CA PRO A 370 14.98 26.81 -8.01
C PRO A 370 16.02 26.61 -9.12
N ALA A 371 17.31 26.55 -8.74
CA ALA A 371 18.41 26.33 -9.66
C ALA A 371 18.25 25.00 -10.43
N TYR A 372 17.95 23.91 -9.72
CA TYR A 372 17.88 22.58 -10.32
C TYR A 372 16.66 22.40 -11.25
N MET A 373 15.49 22.90 -10.85
CA MET A 373 14.27 22.76 -11.67
C MET A 373 14.29 23.63 -12.94
N SER A 374 15.17 24.63 -12.99
CA SER A 374 15.15 25.62 -14.05
C SER A 374 15.92 25.24 -15.31
N ILE A 375 16.79 24.22 -15.32
CA ILE A 375 17.68 23.95 -16.47
C ILE A 375 17.47 22.56 -17.10
N LYS A 376 17.63 22.48 -18.43
CA LYS A 376 17.55 21.25 -19.24
C LYS A 376 18.64 21.23 -20.31
N LEU A 377 19.14 20.03 -20.60
CA LEU A 377 20.08 19.77 -21.68
C LEU A 377 19.33 19.47 -22.98
N CYS A 378 19.89 19.88 -24.11
CA CYS A 378 19.44 19.46 -25.44
C CYS A 378 19.79 17.99 -25.69
N ASP A 379 18.79 17.15 -25.97
CA ASP A 379 18.93 15.71 -26.26
C ASP A 379 19.35 15.43 -27.72
N ASN A 380 19.73 16.45 -28.50
CA ASN A 380 20.34 16.22 -29.81
C ASN A 380 21.83 15.91 -29.67
N HIS A 381 22.13 14.64 -29.33
CA HIS A 381 23.50 14.14 -29.18
C HIS A 381 24.27 14.08 -30.49
N TYR A 382 23.59 13.95 -31.63
CA TYR A 382 24.24 13.76 -32.94
C TYR A 382 24.93 15.02 -33.46
N LEU A 383 24.36 16.20 -33.18
CA LEU A 383 25.03 17.48 -33.46
C LEU A 383 26.03 17.87 -32.36
N LYS A 384 26.26 17.01 -31.35
CA LYS A 384 27.01 17.35 -30.14
C LYS A 384 26.58 18.68 -29.53
N CYS A 385 25.29 19.00 -29.62
CA CYS A 385 24.79 20.34 -29.32
C CYS A 385 25.10 20.75 -27.88
N GLY A 386 24.79 19.87 -26.91
CA GLY A 386 25.15 20.08 -25.50
C GLY A 386 24.56 21.34 -24.84
N ALA A 387 23.66 22.07 -25.54
CA ALA A 387 23.13 23.32 -25.03
C ALA A 387 22.32 23.09 -23.75
N ILE A 388 22.70 23.80 -22.68
CA ILE A 388 21.96 23.86 -21.42
C ILE A 388 21.16 25.15 -21.45
N LYS A 389 19.84 25.03 -21.36
CA LYS A 389 18.91 26.17 -21.40
C LYS A 389 17.93 26.10 -20.25
N ARG A 390 17.27 27.21 -19.95
CA ARG A 390 16.18 27.17 -18.98
C ARG A 390 15.03 26.31 -19.49
N THR A 391 14.24 25.69 -18.61
CA THR A 391 13.06 24.89 -18.96
C THR A 391 12.07 25.69 -19.81
N THR A 392 11.99 27.02 -19.61
CA THR A 392 11.18 27.96 -20.42
C THR A 392 11.73 28.23 -21.81
N GLU A 393 13.02 27.98 -22.04
CA GLU A 393 13.75 28.28 -23.27
C GLU A 393 14.04 27.02 -24.11
N ILE A 394 13.74 25.84 -23.57
CA ILE A 394 13.96 24.56 -24.24
C ILE A 394 12.63 23.96 -24.72
N LYS A 395 12.61 23.48 -25.94
CA LYS A 395 11.43 22.86 -26.55
C LYS A 395 11.36 21.41 -26.11
N ARG A 396 10.15 20.87 -25.97
CA ARG A 396 9.93 19.47 -25.59
C ARG A 396 9.26 18.73 -26.74
N CYS A 397 9.66 17.49 -26.99
CA CYS A 397 8.97 16.65 -27.97
C CYS A 397 7.49 16.50 -27.58
N SER A 398 6.58 16.75 -28.52
CA SER A 398 5.13 16.64 -28.29
C SER A 398 4.68 15.19 -28.11
N GLY A 399 5.40 14.24 -28.74
CA GLY A 399 5.11 12.81 -28.70
C GLY A 399 5.49 12.15 -27.37
N CYS A 400 6.79 11.93 -27.13
CA CYS A 400 7.25 11.25 -25.91
C CYS A 400 7.26 12.15 -24.67
N ARG A 401 7.38 13.47 -24.84
CA ARG A 401 7.50 14.47 -23.76
C ARG A 401 8.65 14.23 -22.78
N ILE A 402 9.60 13.37 -23.12
CA ILE A 402 10.83 13.15 -22.35
C ILE A 402 12.00 13.90 -22.97
N CYS A 403 12.07 13.98 -24.30
CA CYS A 403 13.18 14.63 -24.97
C CYS A 403 13.00 16.15 -25.09
N TYR A 404 14.08 16.88 -24.86
CA TYR A 404 14.19 18.33 -24.86
C TYR A 404 15.18 18.78 -25.94
N TYR A 405 14.88 19.87 -26.62
CA TYR A 405 15.65 20.40 -27.73
C TYR A 405 15.77 21.92 -27.62
N CYS A 406 17.00 22.43 -27.74
CA CYS A 406 17.24 23.87 -27.67
C CYS A 406 16.67 24.66 -28.85
N SER A 407 16.29 23.98 -29.93
CA SER A 407 15.68 24.55 -31.14
C SER A 407 14.92 23.49 -31.96
N PRO A 408 14.00 23.88 -32.88
CA PRO A 408 13.31 22.96 -33.79
C PRO A 408 14.26 22.23 -34.75
N GLU A 409 15.39 22.83 -35.08
CA GLU A 409 16.42 22.24 -35.96
C GLU A 409 17.04 21.04 -35.26
N CYS A 410 17.38 21.17 -33.96
CA CYS A 410 17.87 20.06 -33.16
C CYS A 410 16.84 18.94 -33.03
N GLN A 411 15.57 19.28 -32.84
CA GLN A 411 14.50 18.29 -32.80
C GLN A 411 14.34 17.56 -34.14
N ARG A 412 14.28 18.30 -35.27
CA ARG A 412 14.16 17.72 -36.61
C ARG A 412 15.35 16.82 -36.94
N PHE A 413 16.56 17.24 -36.59
CA PHE A 413 17.75 16.45 -36.82
C PHE A 413 17.72 15.14 -36.01
N ALA A 414 17.44 15.22 -34.71
CA ALA A 414 17.31 14.03 -33.86
C ALA A 414 16.17 13.10 -34.33
N TRP A 415 15.07 13.68 -34.84
CA TRP A 415 13.94 12.94 -35.38
C TRP A 415 14.31 12.13 -36.62
N THR A 416 14.99 12.75 -37.59
CA THR A 416 15.28 12.13 -38.89
C THR A 416 16.54 11.27 -38.87
N HIS A 417 17.61 11.73 -38.20
CA HIS A 417 18.93 11.10 -38.23
C HIS A 417 19.33 10.50 -36.88
N GLY A 418 18.70 10.94 -35.80
CA GLY A 418 19.11 10.58 -34.44
C GLY A 418 18.36 9.42 -33.80
N GLY A 419 17.58 8.66 -34.56
CA GLY A 419 16.76 7.55 -34.06
C GLY A 419 15.62 7.98 -33.11
N HIS A 420 15.38 9.29 -32.91
CA HIS A 420 14.37 9.74 -31.98
C HIS A 420 12.95 9.36 -32.43
N ARG A 421 12.69 9.23 -33.74
CA ARG A 421 11.39 8.78 -34.25
C ARG A 421 11.03 7.39 -33.73
N ASP A 422 11.95 6.44 -33.85
CA ASP A 422 11.74 5.05 -33.43
C ASP A 422 11.67 4.94 -31.92
N PHE A 423 12.56 5.66 -31.22
CA PHE A 423 12.51 5.78 -29.77
C PHE A 423 11.17 6.37 -29.30
N CYS A 424 10.72 7.48 -29.88
CA CYS A 424 9.49 8.15 -29.50
C CYS A 424 8.29 7.23 -29.68
N LYS A 425 8.23 6.50 -30.80
CA LYS A 425 7.19 5.49 -31.07
C LYS A 425 7.23 4.35 -30.05
N ALA A 426 8.42 3.79 -29.80
CA ALA A 426 8.58 2.70 -28.83
C ALA A 426 8.23 3.13 -27.41
N TYR A 427 8.65 4.33 -27.03
CA TYR A 427 8.32 4.94 -25.76
C TYR A 427 6.80 5.13 -25.63
N GLN A 428 6.13 5.65 -26.67
CA GLN A 428 4.67 5.79 -26.68
C GLN A 428 3.94 4.45 -26.57
N LEU A 429 4.48 3.36 -27.14
CA LEU A 429 3.92 2.02 -27.00
C LEU A 429 4.14 1.44 -25.59
N CYS A 430 5.24 1.79 -24.92
CA CYS A 430 5.55 1.30 -23.56
C CYS A 430 4.94 2.17 -22.43
N SER A 431 4.68 3.45 -22.71
CA SER A 431 4.38 4.49 -21.72
C SER A 431 3.04 4.38 -20.97
N PRO A 432 1.93 3.85 -21.52
CA PRO A 432 0.66 3.81 -20.78
C PRO A 432 0.61 2.74 -19.68
N SER A 433 1.43 1.69 -19.78
CA SER A 433 1.36 0.52 -18.88
C SER A 433 2.56 0.43 -17.94
N ARG A 434 3.79 0.67 -18.44
CA ARG A 434 5.02 0.43 -17.66
C ARG A 434 5.44 1.56 -16.71
N LEU A 435 4.97 2.79 -16.94
CA LEU A 435 5.28 3.94 -16.07
C LEU A 435 4.15 4.30 -15.11
N ARG A 436 3.08 3.50 -15.02
CA ARG A 436 1.96 3.75 -14.10
C ARG A 436 2.39 3.89 -12.64
N HIS A 437 3.53 3.31 -12.28
CA HIS A 437 4.04 3.34 -10.91
C HIS A 437 4.66 4.68 -10.53
N PHE A 438 5.19 5.45 -11.49
CA PHE A 438 5.53 6.85 -11.25
C PHE A 438 4.32 7.71 -11.58
N ARG A 439 3.53 8.03 -10.55
CA ARG A 439 2.36 8.90 -10.72
C ARG A 439 2.73 10.28 -11.26
N SER A 440 3.97 10.73 -11.07
CA SER A 440 4.38 12.08 -11.46
C SER A 440 5.72 12.13 -12.20
N LYS A 441 5.82 13.07 -13.14
CA LYS A 441 7.10 13.49 -13.74
C LYS A 441 8.10 13.99 -12.70
N ARG A 442 7.60 14.38 -11.52
CA ARG A 442 8.40 14.84 -10.39
C ARG A 442 9.17 13.68 -9.78
N ASP A 443 8.54 12.52 -9.61
CA ASP A 443 9.20 11.30 -9.13
C ASP A 443 10.31 10.86 -10.08
N GLU A 444 10.00 10.82 -11.38
CA GLU A 444 10.99 10.45 -12.39
C GLU A 444 12.20 11.39 -12.33
N ALA A 445 11.96 12.71 -12.32
CA ALA A 445 13.02 13.71 -12.23
C ALA A 445 13.84 13.59 -10.94
N PHE A 446 13.19 13.31 -9.81
CA PHE A 446 13.86 13.07 -8.53
C PHE A 446 14.75 11.82 -8.59
N LEU A 447 14.22 10.70 -9.09
CA LEU A 447 14.99 9.47 -9.29
C LEU A 447 16.19 9.69 -10.22
N ARG A 448 16.06 10.49 -11.30
CA ARG A 448 17.21 10.82 -12.16
C ARG A 448 18.30 11.55 -11.39
N LEU A 449 17.93 12.54 -10.58
CA LEU A 449 18.89 13.26 -9.75
C LEU A 449 19.55 12.32 -8.76
N LEU A 450 18.76 11.42 -8.17
CA LEU A 450 19.25 10.44 -7.22
C LEU A 450 20.33 9.56 -7.82
N VAL A 451 20.05 9.02 -9.01
CA VAL A 451 21.00 8.15 -9.70
C VAL A 451 22.23 8.92 -10.14
N LEU A 452 22.07 10.18 -10.57
CA LEU A 452 23.21 11.03 -10.92
C LEU A 452 24.11 11.29 -9.70
N GLN A 453 23.53 11.50 -8.52
CA GLN A 453 24.30 11.66 -7.28
C GLN A 453 25.05 10.40 -6.91
N ASP A 454 24.39 9.23 -6.97
CA ASP A 454 25.03 7.95 -6.65
C ASP A 454 26.12 7.62 -7.70
N TYR A 455 25.89 7.91 -8.99
CA TYR A 455 26.93 7.80 -10.02
C TYR A 455 28.14 8.68 -9.72
N LYS A 456 27.92 9.95 -9.33
CA LYS A 456 29.03 10.86 -8.98
C LYS A 456 29.79 10.35 -7.77
N ALA A 457 29.09 9.90 -6.73
CA ALA A 457 29.70 9.36 -5.52
C ALA A 457 30.52 8.08 -5.77
N HIS A 458 30.14 7.29 -6.78
CA HIS A 458 30.78 6.01 -7.10
C HIS A 458 31.50 5.98 -8.46
N LYS A 459 31.75 7.14 -9.09
CA LYS A 459 32.24 7.25 -10.49
C LYS A 459 33.42 6.34 -10.78
N VAL A 460 34.44 6.36 -9.91
CA VAL A 460 35.65 5.51 -10.02
C VAL A 460 35.30 4.02 -10.03
N ALA A 461 34.49 3.58 -9.07
CA ALA A 461 34.10 2.17 -8.94
C ALA A 461 33.24 1.71 -10.13
N VAL A 462 32.36 2.58 -10.64
CA VAL A 462 31.56 2.32 -11.84
C VAL A 462 32.47 2.14 -13.04
N LEU A 463 33.35 3.10 -13.32
CA LEU A 463 34.29 3.02 -14.46
C LEU A 463 35.17 1.77 -14.38
N ARG A 464 35.67 1.45 -13.18
CA ARG A 464 36.43 0.22 -12.96
C ARG A 464 35.64 -1.04 -13.34
N THR A 465 34.41 -1.13 -12.88
CA THR A 465 33.54 -2.28 -13.16
C THR A 465 33.23 -2.39 -14.65
N GLN A 466 33.01 -1.26 -15.33
CA GLN A 466 32.81 -1.20 -16.77
C GLN A 466 34.04 -1.65 -17.56
N VAL A 467 35.23 -1.14 -17.22
CA VAL A 467 36.49 -1.54 -17.88
C VAL A 467 36.73 -3.05 -17.73
N LEU A 468 36.52 -3.59 -16.53
CA LEU A 468 36.66 -5.02 -16.27
C LEU A 468 35.65 -5.84 -17.09
N PHE A 469 34.41 -5.38 -17.17
CA PHE A 469 33.37 -6.02 -17.98
C PHE A 469 33.75 -6.03 -19.47
N VAL A 470 34.16 -4.89 -20.02
CA VAL A 470 34.57 -4.74 -21.42
C VAL A 470 35.77 -5.61 -21.74
N ARG A 471 36.77 -5.64 -20.85
CA ARG A 471 37.96 -6.50 -21.03
C ARG A 471 37.59 -7.99 -21.07
N ALA A 472 36.66 -8.41 -20.23
CA ALA A 472 36.15 -9.78 -20.23
C ALA A 472 35.23 -10.07 -21.42
N ASN A 473 34.56 -9.04 -21.97
CA ASN A 473 33.51 -9.17 -22.99
C ASN A 473 33.62 -8.10 -24.09
N PRO A 474 34.71 -8.06 -24.90
CA PRO A 474 35.09 -6.92 -25.74
C PRO A 474 34.13 -6.58 -26.90
N LYS A 475 33.05 -7.36 -27.08
CA LYS A 475 32.02 -7.15 -28.11
C LYS A 475 30.60 -7.23 -27.56
N VAL A 476 30.44 -7.39 -26.25
CA VAL A 476 29.13 -7.52 -25.64
C VAL A 476 28.68 -6.13 -25.20
N PRO A 477 27.59 -5.61 -25.76
CA PRO A 477 27.06 -4.34 -25.30
C PRO A 477 26.55 -4.51 -23.86
N PHE A 478 26.82 -3.51 -23.02
CA PHE A 478 26.54 -3.56 -21.59
C PHE A 478 25.74 -2.35 -21.12
N SER A 479 25.22 -2.44 -19.90
CA SER A 479 24.58 -1.33 -19.21
C SER A 479 25.06 -1.25 -17.77
N THR A 480 25.03 -0.04 -17.21
CA THR A 480 25.24 0.17 -15.77
C THR A 480 23.88 0.26 -15.09
N ILE A 481 23.66 -0.63 -14.15
CA ILE A 481 22.42 -0.78 -13.42
C ILE A 481 22.60 -0.16 -12.04
N PHE A 482 21.71 0.75 -11.67
CA PHE A 482 21.55 1.28 -10.32
C PHE A 482 20.33 0.62 -9.70
N ASP A 483 20.58 -0.33 -8.81
CA ASP A 483 19.58 -1.15 -8.14
C ASP A 483 19.28 -0.58 -6.74
N TYR A 484 18.05 -0.10 -6.56
CA TYR A 484 17.55 0.44 -5.29
C TYR A 484 16.66 -0.53 -4.52
N THR A 485 16.60 -1.81 -4.93
CA THR A 485 15.73 -2.82 -4.31
C THR A 485 16.10 -3.16 -2.87
N ARG A 486 17.24 -2.68 -2.36
CA ARG A 486 17.64 -2.77 -0.95
C ARG A 486 17.69 -1.41 -0.25
N GLY A 487 17.14 -0.38 -0.88
CA GLY A 487 17.18 1.03 -0.44
C GLY A 487 18.53 1.72 -0.64
N SER A 488 19.62 1.08 -0.26
CA SER A 488 20.96 1.50 -0.70
C SER A 488 21.15 1.21 -2.18
N CYS A 489 21.87 2.09 -2.88
CA CYS A 489 22.15 1.91 -4.29
C CYS A 489 23.21 0.83 -4.47
N ARG A 490 22.88 -0.23 -5.20
CA ARG A 490 23.84 -1.23 -5.70
C ARG A 490 24.11 -0.94 -7.16
N ILE A 491 25.38 -0.81 -7.53
CA ILE A 491 25.76 -0.54 -8.91
C ILE A 491 26.33 -1.81 -9.54
N LEU A 492 25.75 -2.22 -10.65
CA LEU A 492 26.14 -3.43 -11.39
C LEU A 492 26.44 -3.07 -12.84
N VAL A 493 27.29 -3.85 -13.50
CA VAL A 493 27.49 -3.81 -14.94
C VAL A 493 27.10 -5.16 -15.51
N ALA A 494 26.16 -5.18 -16.42
CA ALA A 494 25.63 -6.41 -17.02
C ALA A 494 25.53 -6.29 -18.54
N ALA A 495 25.58 -7.41 -19.25
CA ALA A 495 25.31 -7.43 -20.68
C ALA A 495 23.86 -7.00 -20.94
N LEU A 496 23.60 -6.27 -22.02
CA LEU A 496 22.23 -5.88 -22.39
C LEU A 496 21.32 -7.10 -22.59
N LYS A 497 21.86 -8.19 -23.13
CA LYS A 497 21.11 -9.45 -23.35
C LYS A 497 20.72 -10.17 -22.05
N ASP A 498 21.39 -9.87 -20.94
CA ASP A 498 21.14 -10.50 -19.64
C ASP A 498 20.13 -9.68 -18.81
N LEU A 499 19.74 -8.49 -19.30
CA LEU A 499 18.65 -7.74 -18.70
C LEU A 499 17.33 -8.49 -18.92
N PRO A 500 16.44 -8.58 -17.92
CA PRO A 500 15.13 -9.19 -18.09
C PRO A 500 14.43 -8.62 -19.32
N ALA A 501 13.77 -9.46 -20.14
CA ALA A 501 13.08 -8.99 -21.35
C ALA A 501 12.03 -7.90 -21.02
N GLU A 502 11.44 -7.96 -19.83
CA GLU A 502 10.54 -6.95 -19.27
C GLU A 502 11.22 -5.58 -19.06
N SER A 503 12.52 -5.59 -18.75
CA SER A 503 13.35 -4.38 -18.57
C SER A 503 13.70 -3.70 -19.89
N LEU A 504 13.66 -4.43 -21.01
CA LEU A 504 14.02 -3.90 -22.32
C LEU A 504 12.75 -3.40 -23.04
N PRO A 505 12.71 -2.12 -23.46
CA PRO A 505 11.75 -1.68 -24.46
C PRO A 505 11.94 -2.51 -25.73
N GLY A 506 10.87 -2.93 -26.41
CA GLY A 506 10.98 -3.73 -27.63
C GLY A 506 11.84 -3.09 -28.74
N ALA A 507 12.04 -1.77 -28.70
CA ALA A 507 12.97 -1.07 -29.59
C ALA A 507 14.46 -1.25 -29.23
N LEU A 508 14.81 -1.48 -27.96
CA LEU A 508 16.18 -1.82 -27.56
C LEU A 508 16.52 -3.26 -27.96
N GLU A 509 15.56 -4.19 -27.89
CA GLU A 509 15.77 -5.54 -28.47
C GLU A 509 15.92 -5.49 -29.99
N ALA A 510 15.11 -4.69 -30.69
CA ALA A 510 15.23 -4.51 -32.13
C ALA A 510 16.58 -3.85 -32.52
N SER A 511 17.00 -2.82 -31.76
CA SER A 511 18.27 -2.12 -32.00
C SER A 511 19.50 -2.91 -31.55
N ALA A 512 19.38 -3.86 -30.60
CA ALA A 512 20.46 -4.75 -30.22
C ALA A 512 20.68 -5.89 -31.22
N ARG A 513 19.67 -6.22 -32.05
CA ARG A 513 19.76 -7.24 -33.11
C ARG A 513 20.33 -6.69 -34.42
N THR A 514 20.22 -5.39 -34.64
CA THR A 514 20.89 -4.69 -35.74
C THR A 514 22.22 -4.16 -35.19
N ASP A 515 23.38 -4.56 -35.72
CA ASP A 515 24.73 -4.10 -35.29
C ASP A 515 24.90 -2.56 -35.22
N SER A 516 23.90 -1.77 -35.64
CA SER A 516 23.72 -0.37 -35.28
C SER A 516 23.20 -0.20 -33.85
N ALA A 517 24.04 -0.48 -32.83
CA ALA A 517 23.75 -0.10 -31.45
C ALA A 517 23.74 1.44 -31.33
N THR A 518 22.60 2.08 -31.60
CA THR A 518 22.45 3.51 -31.35
C THR A 518 22.35 3.76 -29.85
N SER A 519 23.09 4.78 -29.42
CA SER A 519 23.35 5.16 -28.03
C SER A 519 22.10 5.76 -27.40
N LEU A 520 21.23 4.92 -26.85
CA LEU A 520 19.98 5.34 -26.23
C LEU A 520 20.16 5.56 -24.72
N HIS A 521 20.08 6.81 -24.30
CA HIS A 521 20.10 7.23 -22.90
C HIS A 521 18.73 7.04 -22.24
N HIS A 522 18.53 5.91 -21.57
CA HIS A 522 17.33 5.71 -20.77
C HIS A 522 17.66 5.31 -19.37
N ILE A 523 16.78 5.70 -18.46
CA ILE A 523 16.56 5.02 -17.18
C ILE A 523 15.53 3.96 -17.55
N LEU A 524 15.99 2.73 -17.80
CA LEU A 524 15.07 1.61 -17.87
C LEU A 524 14.66 1.32 -16.45
N ILE A 525 13.38 1.50 -16.15
CA ILE A 525 12.84 1.18 -14.85
C ILE A 525 12.11 -0.15 -14.98
N ASN A 526 12.68 -1.21 -14.42
CA ASN A 526 11.96 -2.46 -14.29
C ASN A 526 11.06 -2.39 -13.05
N SER A 527 9.88 -2.97 -13.17
CA SER A 527 8.98 -3.25 -12.07
C SER A 527 8.44 -4.65 -12.30
N GLY A 528 9.29 -5.65 -12.11
CA GLY A 528 8.89 -7.04 -12.34
C GLY A 528 7.71 -7.43 -11.45
N GLU A 529 6.72 -8.10 -12.05
CA GLU A 529 5.64 -8.81 -11.36
C GLU A 529 6.17 -10.15 -10.83
N MET A 530 7.01 -10.13 -9.79
CA MET A 530 7.33 -11.36 -9.07
C MET A 530 6.53 -11.40 -7.77
N GLY A 531 5.59 -12.35 -7.68
CA GLY A 531 4.73 -12.55 -6.51
C GLY A 531 5.48 -12.38 -5.18
N ASN A 532 4.89 -11.58 -4.28
CA ASN A 532 5.38 -11.21 -2.94
C ASN A 532 6.74 -10.49 -2.86
N ALA A 533 7.45 -10.25 -3.97
CA ALA A 533 8.65 -9.42 -4.00
C ALA A 533 8.30 -8.09 -4.68
N PRO A 534 8.33 -6.94 -3.96
CA PRO A 534 8.00 -5.68 -4.58
C PRO A 534 8.96 -5.38 -5.73
N ALA A 535 8.37 -4.91 -6.83
CA ALA A 535 8.98 -4.42 -8.07
C ALA A 535 10.50 -4.24 -8.04
N LEU A 536 11.19 -4.95 -8.92
CA LEU A 536 12.63 -4.88 -9.09
C LEU A 536 13.05 -3.56 -9.77
N TRP A 537 13.24 -2.48 -9.01
CA TRP A 537 13.67 -1.17 -9.52
C TRP A 537 15.13 -1.15 -9.97
N LEU A 538 15.40 -1.81 -11.09
CA LEU A 538 16.61 -1.59 -11.87
C LEU A 538 16.44 -0.24 -12.55
N VAL A 539 17.35 0.70 -12.32
CA VAL A 539 17.59 1.80 -13.25
C VAL A 539 18.77 1.40 -14.10
N ALA A 540 18.54 0.85 -15.29
CA ALA A 540 19.62 0.70 -16.25
C ALA A 540 19.87 2.06 -16.86
N LEU A 541 21.04 2.66 -16.61
CA LEU A 541 21.52 3.83 -17.31
C LEU A 541 22.51 3.38 -18.38
N ASN A 542 22.12 3.58 -19.63
CA ASN A 542 23.09 3.64 -20.71
C ASN A 542 23.72 5.05 -20.70
N PHE A 543 24.81 5.19 -19.95
CA PHE A 543 25.60 6.41 -19.91
C PHE A 543 26.59 6.40 -21.08
N LEU A 544 26.18 6.95 -22.22
CA LEU A 544 27.12 7.40 -23.26
C LEU A 544 27.15 8.92 -23.32
N LEU A 545 27.76 9.55 -22.31
CA LEU A 545 28.05 10.99 -22.28
C LEU A 545 28.85 11.42 -23.52
N ARG A 546 28.23 11.64 -24.68
CA ARG A 546 28.98 11.93 -25.91
C ARG A 546 29.42 13.38 -26.07
N SER A 547 28.83 14.35 -25.36
CA SER A 547 29.25 15.75 -25.52
C SER A 547 30.53 16.10 -24.75
N SER A 548 30.88 15.35 -23.70
CA SER A 548 32.11 15.56 -22.92
C SER A 548 32.98 14.31 -22.71
N ASN A 549 32.52 13.11 -23.12
CA ASN A 549 33.13 11.84 -22.71
C ASN A 549 33.25 10.79 -23.84
N SER A 550 33.15 11.16 -25.13
CA SER A 550 33.64 10.24 -26.19
C SER A 550 35.09 9.85 -25.93
N ILE A 551 35.86 10.80 -25.38
CA ILE A 551 37.20 10.60 -24.85
C ILE A 551 37.20 9.47 -23.82
N LEU A 552 36.26 9.44 -22.88
CA LEU A 552 36.28 8.49 -21.77
C LEU A 552 35.84 7.07 -22.17
N GLU A 553 34.98 6.93 -23.17
CA GLU A 553 34.65 5.62 -23.78
C GLU A 553 35.82 5.08 -24.59
N ASP A 554 36.40 5.92 -25.47
CA ASP A 554 37.62 5.60 -26.21
C ASP A 554 38.77 5.27 -25.25
N GLU A 555 38.83 5.95 -24.10
CA GLU A 555 39.85 5.74 -23.09
C GLU A 555 39.59 4.50 -22.22
N VAL A 556 38.34 4.20 -21.89
CA VAL A 556 37.95 2.93 -21.26
C VAL A 556 38.30 1.77 -22.19
N LEU A 557 38.01 1.89 -23.48
CA LEU A 557 38.40 0.90 -24.50
C LEU A 557 39.92 0.84 -24.69
N ARG A 558 40.62 1.99 -24.65
CA ARG A 558 42.09 2.07 -24.70
C ARG A 558 42.71 1.36 -23.50
N ILE A 559 42.24 1.66 -22.30
CA ILE A 559 42.72 1.06 -21.04
C ILE A 559 42.37 -0.45 -21.00
N ALA A 560 41.18 -0.83 -21.45
CA ALA A 560 40.78 -2.24 -21.54
C ALA A 560 41.64 -3.03 -22.55
N SER A 561 42.09 -2.37 -23.63
CA SER A 561 42.91 -2.99 -24.69
C SER A 561 44.42 -2.96 -24.43
N THR A 562 44.91 -2.12 -23.51
CA THR A 562 46.30 -2.19 -23.02
C THR A 562 46.52 -3.47 -22.21
N GLY A 563 46.87 -4.57 -22.87
CA GLY A 563 47.30 -5.79 -22.21
C GLY A 563 48.54 -5.54 -21.35
N GLY A 564 48.51 -5.98 -20.08
CA GLY A 564 49.69 -5.96 -19.20
C GLY A 564 49.64 -5.01 -18.00
N LEU A 565 48.59 -4.18 -17.84
CA LEU A 565 48.41 -3.43 -16.59
C LEU A 565 48.03 -4.37 -15.44
N ASP A 566 48.82 -4.34 -14.37
CA ASP A 566 48.42 -4.93 -13.09
C ASP A 566 47.24 -4.15 -12.47
N GLY A 567 46.62 -4.73 -11.44
CA GLY A 567 45.44 -4.13 -10.80
C GLY A 567 45.69 -2.74 -10.19
N SER A 568 46.93 -2.43 -9.80
CA SER A 568 47.30 -1.14 -9.22
C SER A 568 47.42 -0.06 -10.31
N ALA A 569 48.11 -0.38 -11.41
CA ALA A 569 48.29 0.54 -12.53
C ALA A 569 46.96 0.88 -13.21
N LEU A 570 46.06 -0.11 -13.35
CA LEU A 570 44.70 0.12 -13.83
C LEU A 570 43.91 1.08 -12.92
N THR A 571 44.06 0.94 -11.60
CA THR A 571 43.36 1.80 -10.63
C THR A 571 43.86 3.24 -10.73
N GLN A 572 45.17 3.46 -10.84
CA GLN A 572 45.73 4.81 -11.01
C GLN A 572 45.28 5.49 -12.31
N GLU A 573 45.19 4.76 -13.44
CA GLU A 573 44.68 5.33 -14.69
C GLU A 573 43.18 5.68 -14.60
N ILE A 574 42.37 4.86 -13.92
CA ILE A 574 40.95 5.18 -13.68
C ILE A 574 40.81 6.40 -12.74
N GLU A 575 41.66 6.51 -11.72
CA GLU A 575 41.68 7.67 -10.82
C GLU A 575 42.02 8.95 -11.58
N LYS A 576 43.01 8.92 -12.48
CA LYS A 576 43.32 10.05 -13.38
C LYS A 576 42.10 10.45 -14.20
N LEU A 577 41.37 9.48 -14.79
CA LEU A 577 40.15 9.77 -15.54
C LEU A 577 39.01 10.31 -14.68
N SER A 578 38.96 9.89 -13.42
CA SER A 578 37.95 10.38 -12.49
C SER A 578 38.18 11.84 -12.10
N GLY A 579 39.46 12.24 -11.97
CA GLY A 579 39.94 13.57 -11.60
C GLY A 579 40.03 14.57 -12.76
N VAL A 580 39.79 14.16 -14.01
CA VAL A 580 39.49 15.11 -15.09
C VAL A 580 38.16 15.78 -14.73
N GLU A 581 38.25 17.01 -14.23
CA GLU A 581 37.13 17.91 -13.99
C GLU A 581 36.40 18.16 -15.32
N VAL A 582 35.44 17.31 -15.62
CA VAL A 582 34.42 17.58 -16.64
C VAL A 582 33.55 18.69 -16.07
N LEU A 583 33.97 19.94 -16.30
CA LEU A 583 33.24 21.21 -16.13
C LEU A 583 32.16 21.18 -15.04
N GLU A 584 32.50 21.72 -13.87
CA GLU A 584 31.57 22.09 -12.81
C GLU A 584 30.59 23.21 -13.24
N THR A 585 29.77 22.99 -14.27
CA THR A 585 28.69 23.92 -14.67
C THR A 585 27.37 23.64 -13.95
N TYR A 586 27.42 22.98 -12.78
CA TYR A 586 26.26 22.53 -12.01
C TYR A 586 26.24 23.04 -10.55
N GLN A 587 27.11 23.99 -10.21
CA GLN A 587 26.94 24.92 -9.09
C GLN A 587 26.58 26.29 -9.68
#